data_AF-A0A8T5U478-F1
#
_entry.id   AF-A0A8T5U478-F1
#
_cell.length_a   1.000
_cell.length_b   1.000
_cell.length_c   1.000
_cell.angle_alpha   90.00
_cell.angle_beta   90.00
_cell.angle_gamma   90.00
#
_symmetry.space_group_name_H-M   'P 1'
#
loop_
_entity.id
_entity.type
_entity.pdbx_description
1 polymer ?
#
loop_
_entity_poly.entity_id
_entity_poly.type
_entity_poly.pdbx_seq_one_letter_code
_entity_poly.pdbx_strand_id
1 'polypeptide(L)'
;MSEKNTKQEFLLLRELLNESLLRDLIIFVIFYLFILAQSWKNIFLLLFPVITYTFSLFFRLINANKWRLSIYDNTITYNPLGLEKKHANRLFFCTVLQLILLFWIGSESYYHPQLIQTYDFFFNILFNFIYTFGFYWIFVDIWKYSKITIEIRDNIEENSGISINHLNLKKFKLIYLINLGTFIFLNTLNLSIVILTENNGFLGIMYLLPGTGIESSLPLKISVSSLPIITFSPLIAILLLYLIYKNISKINPSELREKLQLLPESRQKNIMETLKNINQKYSRDFNSE
;
A
#
# COMPACT_ATOMS: atom_id res chain seq x y z
N MET A 1 -5.65 47.63 1.66
CA MET A 1 -4.37 46.90 1.68
C MET A 1 -4.67 45.46 1.33
N SER A 2 -4.32 45.03 0.12
CA SER A 2 -4.53 43.67 -0.37
C SER A 2 -3.37 42.81 0.13
N GLU A 3 -3.61 42.04 1.18
CA GLU A 3 -2.74 40.89 1.49
C GLU A 3 -2.90 39.90 0.33
N LYS A 4 -1.89 39.88 -0.55
CA LYS A 4 -1.69 38.81 -1.49
C LYS A 4 -1.47 37.53 -0.68
N ASN A 5 -2.54 36.75 -0.52
CA ASN A 5 -2.47 35.33 -0.17
C ASN A 5 -1.58 34.66 -1.21
N THR A 6 -0.29 34.60 -0.92
CA THR A 6 0.67 33.84 -1.67
C THR A 6 0.28 32.39 -1.43
N LYS A 7 -0.45 31.81 -2.39
CA LYS A 7 -0.68 30.38 -2.50
C LYS A 7 0.68 29.72 -2.36
N GLN A 8 0.99 29.17 -1.19
CA GLN A 8 2.18 28.35 -0.99
C GLN A 8 1.95 27.04 -1.74
N GLU A 9 2.23 27.06 -3.05
CA GLU A 9 2.12 25.91 -3.95
C GLU A 9 3.24 24.88 -3.73
N PHE A 10 4.26 25.20 -2.94
CA PHE A 10 5.40 24.32 -2.70
C PHE A 10 5.33 23.60 -1.36
N LEU A 11 5.55 22.29 -1.39
CA LEU A 11 5.68 21.42 -0.23
C LEU A 11 6.92 21.83 0.60
N LEU A 12 6.72 22.39 1.80
CA LEU A 12 7.81 22.50 2.76
C LEU A 12 8.12 21.10 3.30
N LEU A 13 9.39 20.68 3.22
CA LEU A 13 9.86 19.35 3.64
C LEU A 13 9.45 19.00 5.08
N ARG A 14 9.37 20.03 5.94
CA ARG A 14 8.93 19.96 7.34
C ARG A 14 7.47 19.56 7.51
N GLU A 15 6.60 19.87 6.55
CA GLU A 15 5.17 19.56 6.59
C GLU A 15 4.85 18.13 6.14
N LEU A 16 5.72 17.54 5.31
CA LEU A 16 5.64 16.14 4.87
C LEU A 16 6.07 15.16 5.98
N LEU A 17 6.95 15.60 6.89
CA LEU A 17 7.48 14.81 8.00
C LEU A 17 6.49 14.74 9.17
N ASN A 18 5.39 14.01 8.98
CA ASN A 18 4.52 13.61 10.09
C ASN A 18 5.28 12.65 11.03
N GLU A 19 5.06 12.74 12.35
CA GLU A 19 5.62 11.85 13.37
C GLU A 19 5.52 10.37 12.96
N SER A 20 4.38 9.96 12.43
CA SER A 20 4.16 8.58 11.96
C SER A 20 5.08 8.18 10.80
N LEU A 21 5.34 9.08 9.85
CA LEU A 21 6.25 8.83 8.73
C LEU A 21 7.69 8.73 9.22
N LEU A 22 8.10 9.64 10.10
CA LEU A 22 9.45 9.67 10.66
C LEU A 22 9.72 8.44 11.53
N ARG A 23 8.77 8.03 12.36
CA ARG A 23 8.84 6.79 13.14
C ARG A 23 9.00 5.57 12.23
N ASP A 24 8.15 5.44 11.22
CA ASP A 24 8.19 4.29 10.31
C ASP A 24 9.51 4.24 9.53
N LEU A 25 10.04 5.39 9.11
CA LEU A 25 11.35 5.52 8.47
C LEU A 25 12.50 5.12 9.38
N ILE A 26 12.53 5.63 10.62
CA ILE A 26 13.57 5.28 11.59
C ILE A 26 13.58 3.78 11.86
N ILE A 27 12.41 3.18 12.12
CA ILE A 27 12.29 1.74 12.37
C ILE A 27 12.79 0.95 11.15
N PHE A 28 12.33 1.30 9.94
CA PHE A 28 12.77 0.64 8.72
C PHE A 28 14.28 0.71 8.54
N VAL A 29 14.87 1.91 8.68
CA VAL A 29 16.32 2.14 8.51
C VAL A 29 17.12 1.37 9.55
N ILE A 30 16.71 1.38 10.83
CA ILE A 30 17.40 0.64 11.89
C ILE A 30 17.44 -0.86 11.58
N PHE A 31 16.30 -1.48 11.28
CA PHE A 31 16.25 -2.90 10.93
C PHE A 31 17.04 -3.20 9.67
N TYR A 32 16.94 -2.34 8.65
CA TYR A 32 17.68 -2.50 7.41
C TYR A 32 19.20 -2.46 7.64
N LEU A 33 19.68 -1.53 8.47
CA LEU A 33 21.09 -1.44 8.84
C LEU A 33 21.56 -2.65 9.65
N PHE A 34 20.73 -3.17 10.57
CA PHE A 34 21.06 -4.40 11.30
C PHE A 34 21.21 -5.59 10.37
N ILE A 35 20.38 -5.73 9.35
CA ILE A 35 20.53 -6.79 8.35
C ILE A 35 21.79 -6.56 7.52
N LEU A 36 22.07 -5.34 7.06
CA LEU A 36 23.31 -5.05 6.32
C LEU A 36 24.57 -5.33 7.13
N ALA A 37 24.56 -5.05 8.44
CA ALA A 37 25.68 -5.32 9.34
C ALA A 37 26.00 -6.83 9.44
N GLN A 38 25.04 -7.71 9.16
CA GLN A 38 25.26 -9.16 9.05
C GLN A 38 25.99 -9.57 7.77
N SER A 39 26.46 -8.65 6.91
CA SER A 39 27.29 -8.99 5.74
C SER A 39 26.63 -9.93 4.70
N TRP A 40 25.36 -9.68 4.39
CA TRP A 40 24.63 -10.42 3.36
C TRP A 40 25.28 -10.22 1.97
N LYS A 41 25.67 -11.33 1.33
CA LYS A 41 26.30 -11.29 -0.02
C LYS A 41 25.32 -10.98 -1.14
N ASN A 42 24.05 -11.33 -0.95
CA ASN A 42 22.98 -11.09 -1.91
C ASN A 42 21.89 -10.27 -1.22
N ILE A 43 21.30 -9.32 -1.95
CA ILE A 43 20.26 -8.40 -1.48
C ILE A 43 18.86 -8.77 -1.99
N PHE A 44 18.72 -9.86 -2.76
CA PHE A 44 17.44 -10.22 -3.38
C PHE A 44 16.31 -10.37 -2.34
N LEU A 45 16.58 -11.02 -1.20
CA LEU A 45 15.58 -11.14 -0.14
C LEU A 45 15.22 -9.79 0.51
N LEU A 46 16.16 -8.83 0.54
CA LEU A 46 15.90 -7.47 1.02
C LEU A 46 14.98 -6.67 0.08
N LEU A 47 14.85 -7.05 -1.19
CA LEU A 47 13.95 -6.36 -2.12
C LEU A 47 12.48 -6.49 -1.69
N PHE A 48 12.09 -7.61 -1.07
CA PHE A 48 10.72 -7.84 -0.60
C PHE A 48 10.25 -6.77 0.40
N PRO A 49 10.91 -6.58 1.57
CA PRO A 49 10.51 -5.54 2.51
C PRO A 49 10.69 -4.13 1.94
N VAL A 50 11.68 -3.88 1.07
CA VAL A 50 11.89 -2.57 0.41
C VAL A 50 10.70 -2.21 -0.48
N ILE A 51 10.23 -3.14 -1.32
CA ILE A 51 9.08 -2.91 -2.19
C ILE A 51 7.82 -2.70 -1.36
N THR A 52 7.54 -3.56 -0.38
CA THR A 52 6.39 -3.41 0.52
C THR A 52 6.42 -2.07 1.26
N TYR A 53 7.60 -1.65 1.73
CA TYR A 53 7.78 -0.37 2.42
C TYR A 53 7.56 0.82 1.50
N THR A 54 8.00 0.72 0.25
CA THR A 54 7.78 1.78 -0.76
C THR A 54 6.28 2.02 -0.99
N PHE A 55 5.47 0.95 -1.07
CA PHE A 55 4.01 1.09 -1.13
C PHE A 55 3.43 1.69 0.16
N SER A 56 3.95 1.30 1.33
CA SER A 56 3.54 1.91 2.60
C SER A 56 3.79 3.42 2.61
N LEU A 57 5.00 3.84 2.23
CA LEU A 57 5.39 5.25 2.10
C LEU A 57 4.48 6.00 1.12
N PHE A 58 4.20 5.42 -0.05
CA PHE A 58 3.29 5.99 -1.03
C PHE A 58 1.92 6.32 -0.40
N PHE A 59 1.29 5.38 0.30
CA PHE A 59 0.02 5.62 0.97
C PHE A 59 0.14 6.63 2.13
N ARG A 60 1.25 6.59 2.89
CA ARG A 60 1.50 7.53 3.99
C ARG A 60 1.59 8.97 3.49
N LEU A 61 2.29 9.19 2.38
CA LEU A 61 2.45 10.49 1.72
C LEU A 61 1.11 11.03 1.21
N ILE A 62 0.30 10.18 0.56
CA ILE A 62 -1.05 10.56 0.13
C ILE A 62 -1.90 10.98 1.34
N ASN A 63 -1.88 10.19 2.42
CA ASN A 63 -2.64 10.50 3.62
C ASN A 63 -2.21 11.83 4.27
N ALA A 64 -0.89 12.08 4.36
CA ALA A 64 -0.36 13.33 4.92
C ALA A 64 -0.84 14.54 4.10
N ASN A 65 -0.77 14.45 2.77
CA ASN A 65 -1.23 15.50 1.87
C ASN A 65 -2.75 15.76 1.99
N LYS A 66 -3.55 14.71 2.11
CA LYS A 66 -5.01 14.83 2.32
C LYS A 66 -5.38 15.48 3.64
N TRP A 67 -4.75 15.05 4.74
CA TRP A 67 -5.03 15.63 6.06
C TRP A 67 -4.77 17.13 6.07
N ARG A 68 -3.71 17.58 5.39
CA ARG A 68 -3.44 19.00 5.21
C ARG A 68 -4.57 19.71 4.45
N LEU A 69 -5.03 19.17 3.32
CA LEU A 69 -6.13 19.78 2.56
C LEU A 69 -7.43 19.85 3.37
N SER A 70 -7.73 18.84 4.20
CA SER A 70 -8.92 18.87 5.06
C SER A 70 -8.88 19.95 6.15
N ILE A 71 -7.69 20.38 6.59
CA ILE A 71 -7.55 21.49 7.56
C ILE A 71 -8.02 22.81 6.94
N TYR A 72 -7.90 22.97 5.62
CA TYR A 72 -8.29 24.18 4.91
C TYR A 72 -9.75 24.16 4.44
N ASP A 73 -10.31 22.99 4.11
CA ASP A 73 -11.73 22.88 3.74
C ASP A 73 -12.27 21.47 4.08
N ASN A 74 -13.03 21.37 5.18
CA ASN A 74 -13.60 20.11 5.69
C ASN A 74 -14.88 19.67 4.94
N THR A 75 -15.25 20.38 3.87
CA THR A 75 -16.50 20.13 3.15
C THR A 75 -16.43 18.89 2.25
N ILE A 76 -15.25 18.45 1.80
CA ILE A 76 -15.10 17.33 0.86
C ILE A 76 -14.11 16.28 1.37
N THR A 77 -14.58 15.05 1.56
CA THR A 77 -13.74 13.88 1.77
C THR A 77 -13.51 13.16 0.44
N TYR A 78 -12.29 13.23 -0.08
CA TYR A 78 -11.88 12.59 -1.33
C TYR A 78 -10.96 11.39 -1.06
N ASN A 79 -11.54 10.17 -1.05
CA ASN A 79 -10.82 8.92 -0.79
C ASN A 79 -10.92 7.92 -1.94
N PRO A 80 -10.25 8.17 -3.08
CA PRO A 80 -10.36 7.29 -4.24
C PRO A 80 -9.60 5.97 -4.06
N LEU A 81 -8.64 5.85 -3.15
CA LEU A 81 -7.85 4.64 -2.93
C LEU A 81 -8.16 3.93 -1.61
N GLY A 82 -9.22 4.34 -0.90
CA GLY A 82 -9.60 3.76 0.39
C GLY A 82 -9.06 4.56 1.57
N LEU A 83 -8.74 3.89 2.68
CA LEU A 83 -8.13 4.53 3.85
C LEU A 83 -6.62 4.40 3.77
N GLU A 84 -5.97 5.41 3.20
CA GLU A 84 -4.52 5.36 2.93
C GLU A 84 -3.70 5.20 4.23
N LYS A 85 -4.12 5.81 5.35
CA LYS A 85 -3.49 5.57 6.67
C LYS A 85 -3.51 4.10 7.07
N LYS A 86 -4.62 3.40 6.84
CA LYS A 86 -4.79 1.98 7.20
C LYS A 86 -3.98 1.08 6.27
N HIS A 87 -3.97 1.40 4.96
CA HIS A 87 -3.16 0.68 3.97
C HIS A 87 -1.66 0.80 4.27
N ALA A 88 -1.18 2.02 4.57
CA ALA A 88 0.20 2.24 4.99
C ALA A 88 0.56 1.44 6.26
N ASN A 89 -0.28 1.48 7.30
CA ASN A 89 -0.03 0.69 8.52
C ASN A 89 0.05 -0.81 8.27
N ARG A 90 -0.86 -1.37 7.45
CA ARG A 90 -0.87 -2.80 7.11
C ARG A 90 0.40 -3.23 6.39
N LEU A 91 0.80 -2.47 5.37
CA LEU A 91 2.01 -2.75 4.61
C LEU A 91 3.27 -2.56 5.46
N PHE A 92 3.33 -1.50 6.28
CA PHE A 92 4.44 -1.28 7.19
C PHE A 92 4.59 -2.44 8.20
N PHE A 93 3.48 -2.93 8.74
CA PHE A 93 3.49 -4.10 9.61
C PHE A 93 4.08 -5.34 8.90
N CYS A 94 3.64 -5.63 7.67
CA CYS A 94 4.22 -6.72 6.87
C CYS A 94 5.72 -6.49 6.60
N THR A 95 6.14 -5.27 6.26
CA THR A 95 7.56 -4.92 6.10
C THR A 95 8.37 -5.22 7.36
N VAL A 96 7.90 -4.80 8.54
CA VAL A 96 8.60 -5.05 9.81
C VAL A 96 8.71 -6.54 10.09
N LEU A 97 7.63 -7.31 9.90
CA LEU A 97 7.68 -8.77 10.04
C LEU A 97 8.69 -9.41 9.08
N GLN A 98 8.74 -8.97 7.82
CA GLN A 98 9.72 -9.46 6.86
C GLN A 98 11.16 -9.12 7.28
N LEU A 99 11.41 -7.90 7.75
CA LEU A 99 12.73 -7.49 8.24
C LEU A 99 13.15 -8.29 9.48
N ILE A 100 12.23 -8.55 10.42
CA ILE A 100 12.50 -9.39 11.59
C ILE A 100 12.88 -10.81 11.15
N LEU A 101 12.13 -11.42 10.22
CA LEU A 101 12.44 -12.75 9.71
C LEU A 101 13.80 -12.81 9.00
N LEU A 102 14.13 -11.79 8.20
CA LEU A 102 15.45 -11.71 7.56
C LEU A 102 16.56 -11.54 8.58
N PHE A 103 16.41 -10.62 9.53
CA PHE A 103 17.39 -10.45 10.60
C PHE A 103 17.60 -11.75 11.37
N TRP A 104 16.52 -12.44 11.72
CA TRP A 104 16.57 -13.70 12.45
C TRP A 104 17.27 -14.80 11.65
N ILE A 105 16.87 -15.06 10.40
CA ILE A 105 17.50 -16.11 9.58
C ILE A 105 18.99 -15.81 9.31
N GLY A 106 19.35 -14.53 9.14
CA GLY A 106 20.74 -14.11 8.98
C GLY A 106 21.57 -14.35 10.24
N SER A 107 21.03 -13.97 11.39
CA SER A 107 21.66 -14.17 12.70
C SER A 107 21.82 -15.66 13.02
N GLU A 108 20.75 -16.43 12.92
CA GLU A 108 20.76 -17.86 13.20
C GLU A 108 21.65 -18.64 12.23
N SER A 109 21.86 -18.15 11.00
CA SER A 109 22.83 -18.76 10.09
C SER A 109 24.27 -18.75 10.61
N TYR A 110 24.62 -17.80 11.49
CA TYR A 110 25.92 -17.76 12.15
C TYR A 110 25.99 -18.67 13.37
N TYR A 111 24.94 -18.65 14.20
CA TYR A 111 24.96 -19.28 15.52
C TYR A 111 24.52 -20.75 15.49
N HIS A 112 23.53 -21.08 14.67
CA HIS A 112 22.90 -22.40 14.61
C HIS A 112 22.60 -22.80 13.15
N PRO A 113 23.65 -23.02 12.33
CA PRO A 113 23.47 -23.32 10.91
C PRO A 113 22.61 -24.57 10.65
N GLN A 114 22.64 -25.58 11.52
CA GLN A 114 21.82 -26.80 11.38
C GLN A 114 20.32 -26.50 11.54
N LEU A 115 19.98 -25.51 12.37
CA LEU A 115 18.60 -25.09 12.57
C LEU A 115 18.06 -24.47 11.28
N ILE A 116 18.85 -23.61 10.64
CA ILE A 116 18.46 -23.00 9.36
C ILE A 116 18.22 -24.06 8.28
N GLN A 117 19.07 -25.07 8.18
CA GLN A 117 18.89 -26.17 7.23
C GLN A 117 17.63 -26.99 7.48
N THR A 118 17.16 -27.05 8.72
CA THR A 118 15.96 -27.82 9.08
C THR A 118 14.67 -27.02 8.83
N TYR A 119 14.75 -25.68 8.89
CA TYR A 119 13.59 -24.79 8.82
C TYR A 119 13.50 -23.95 7.55
N ASP A 120 14.35 -24.18 6.55
CA ASP A 120 14.35 -23.46 5.27
C ASP A 120 13.00 -23.56 4.53
N PHE A 121 12.37 -24.73 4.56
CA PHE A 121 11.02 -24.98 4.05
C PHE A 121 10.00 -23.99 4.63
N PHE A 122 9.97 -23.88 5.97
CA PHE A 122 9.03 -23.02 6.68
C PHE A 122 9.34 -21.54 6.45
N PHE A 123 10.61 -21.16 6.41
CA PHE A 123 11.03 -19.80 6.09
C PHE A 123 10.51 -19.37 4.71
N ASN A 124 10.73 -20.18 3.67
CA ASN A 124 10.27 -19.87 2.31
C ASN A 124 8.76 -19.68 2.23
N ILE A 125 7.98 -20.54 2.90
CA ILE A 125 6.53 -20.43 2.91
C ILE A 125 6.08 -19.16 3.64
N LEU A 126 6.56 -18.97 4.87
CA LEU A 126 6.14 -17.87 5.72
C LEU A 126 6.55 -16.51 5.15
N PHE A 127 7.77 -16.40 4.64
CA PHE A 127 8.31 -15.15 4.11
C PHE A 127 7.53 -14.65 2.88
N ASN A 128 7.28 -15.55 1.92
CA ASN A 128 6.48 -15.25 0.72
C ASN A 128 4.99 -15.05 1.06
N PHE A 129 4.46 -15.78 2.06
CA PHE A 129 3.11 -15.55 2.55
C PHE A 129 2.93 -14.16 3.12
N ILE A 130 3.82 -13.70 4.01
CA ILE A 130 3.73 -12.34 4.60
C ILE A 130 3.79 -11.27 3.51
N TYR A 131 4.65 -11.45 2.50
CA TYR A 131 4.73 -10.54 1.36
C TYR A 131 3.39 -10.42 0.62
N THR A 132 2.88 -11.55 0.13
CA THR A 132 1.64 -11.60 -0.65
C THR A 132 0.44 -11.17 0.19
N PHE A 133 0.43 -11.50 1.48
CA PHE A 133 -0.61 -11.10 2.41
C PHE A 133 -0.67 -9.58 2.58
N GLY A 134 0.46 -8.88 2.63
CA GLY A 134 0.48 -7.41 2.70
C GLY A 134 -0.29 -6.76 1.55
N PHE A 135 -0.05 -7.20 0.31
CA PHE A 135 -0.75 -6.70 -0.88
C PHE A 135 -2.20 -7.17 -0.96
N TYR A 136 -2.52 -8.38 -0.50
CA TYR A 136 -3.91 -8.82 -0.38
C TYR A 136 -4.69 -7.96 0.62
N TRP A 137 -4.08 -7.66 1.77
CA TRP A 137 -4.74 -7.07 2.93
C TRP A 137 -5.18 -5.63 2.71
N ILE A 138 -4.54 -4.88 1.81
CA ILE A 138 -4.98 -3.52 1.50
C ILE A 138 -6.38 -3.50 0.83
N PHE A 139 -6.79 -4.56 0.11
CA PHE A 139 -8.09 -4.56 -0.59
C PHE A 139 -9.26 -5.10 0.25
N VAL A 140 -9.02 -5.75 1.39
CA VAL A 140 -10.08 -6.41 2.21
C VAL A 140 -11.22 -5.47 2.61
N ASP A 141 -10.91 -4.19 2.89
CA ASP A 141 -11.91 -3.20 3.29
C ASP A 141 -12.08 -2.06 2.28
N ILE A 142 -11.54 -2.18 1.06
CA ILE A 142 -11.46 -1.03 0.14
C ILE A 142 -12.84 -0.48 -0.22
N TRP A 143 -13.85 -1.35 -0.32
CA TRP A 143 -15.26 -0.99 -0.51
C TRP A 143 -15.79 0.05 0.47
N LYS A 144 -15.47 -0.12 1.77
CA LYS A 144 -16.02 0.71 2.84
C LYS A 144 -15.48 2.13 2.78
N TYR A 145 -14.29 2.31 2.20
CA TYR A 145 -13.50 3.50 2.34
C TYR A 145 -13.29 4.26 1.03
N SER A 146 -13.44 3.58 -0.11
CA SER A 146 -13.24 4.17 -1.42
C SER A 146 -14.49 4.94 -1.88
N LYS A 147 -14.59 6.21 -1.48
CA LYS A 147 -15.73 7.09 -1.75
C LYS A 147 -15.32 8.57 -1.86
N ILE A 148 -16.16 9.35 -2.53
CA ILE A 148 -16.14 10.81 -2.53
C ILE A 148 -17.42 11.28 -1.85
N THR A 149 -17.29 11.90 -0.68
CA THR A 149 -18.42 12.40 0.12
C THR A 149 -18.25 13.88 0.42
N ILE A 150 -19.33 14.65 0.30
CA ILE A 150 -19.42 16.04 0.75
C ILE A 150 -20.06 15.99 2.14
N GLU A 151 -19.37 16.50 3.15
CA GLU A 151 -19.95 16.68 4.48
C GLU A 151 -20.65 18.04 4.54
N ILE A 152 -21.97 18.03 4.79
CA ILE A 152 -22.72 19.23 5.09
C ILE A 152 -22.71 19.38 6.61
N ARG A 153 -21.91 20.31 7.13
CA ARG A 153 -22.07 20.75 8.51
C ARG A 153 -23.10 21.86 8.53
N ASP A 154 -24.36 21.49 8.71
CA ASP A 154 -25.38 22.43 9.17
C ASP A 154 -25.68 22.17 10.65
N ASN A 155 -26.00 23.26 11.34
CA ASN A 155 -26.15 23.28 12.78
C ASN A 155 -27.29 22.35 13.24
N ILE A 156 -26.93 21.48 14.20
CA ILE A 156 -27.72 20.93 15.31
C ILE A 156 -28.23 19.49 15.19
N GLU A 157 -28.75 18.96 14.08
CA GLU A 157 -29.21 17.54 14.07
C GLU A 157 -28.86 16.82 12.76
N GLU A 158 -28.09 15.73 12.90
CA GLU A 158 -27.59 14.80 11.88
C GLU A 158 -26.57 15.33 10.85
N ASN A 159 -25.33 14.83 10.94
CA ASN A 159 -24.31 14.90 9.90
C ASN A 159 -24.81 14.21 8.61
N SER A 160 -25.59 14.90 7.79
CA SER A 160 -26.07 14.42 6.50
C SER A 160 -25.00 14.64 5.42
N GLY A 161 -24.14 13.65 5.23
CA GLY A 161 -23.15 13.66 4.16
C GLY A 161 -23.78 13.29 2.80
N ILE A 162 -23.61 14.12 1.78
CA ILE A 162 -23.98 13.78 0.40
C ILE A 162 -22.86 12.92 -0.21
N SER A 163 -23.15 11.65 -0.49
CA SER A 163 -22.24 10.80 -1.26
C SER A 163 -22.31 11.14 -2.75
N ILE A 164 -21.25 11.76 -3.28
CA ILE A 164 -21.14 12.06 -4.72
C ILE A 164 -20.93 10.77 -5.50
N ASN A 165 -19.93 9.98 -5.10
CA ASN A 165 -19.57 8.77 -5.83
C ASN A 165 -18.97 7.72 -4.88
N HIS A 166 -19.32 6.47 -5.12
CA HIS A 166 -18.81 5.33 -4.37
C HIS A 166 -18.36 4.26 -5.36
N LEU A 167 -17.46 3.38 -4.92
CA LEU A 167 -17.12 2.21 -5.71
C LEU A 167 -18.43 1.46 -6.04
N ASN A 168 -18.59 0.91 -7.24
CA ASN A 168 -19.79 0.13 -7.60
C ASN A 168 -19.62 -1.33 -7.11
N LEU A 169 -20.67 -1.92 -6.51
CA LEU A 169 -20.62 -3.21 -5.85
C LEU A 169 -20.20 -4.34 -6.81
N LYS A 170 -20.63 -4.26 -8.08
CA LYS A 170 -20.20 -5.21 -9.12
C LYS A 170 -18.68 -5.14 -9.36
N LYS A 171 -18.12 -3.93 -9.42
CA LYS A 171 -16.68 -3.73 -9.66
C LYS A 171 -15.85 -4.09 -8.43
N PHE A 172 -16.35 -3.78 -7.23
CA PHE A 172 -15.72 -4.23 -6.00
C PHE A 172 -15.65 -5.75 -5.90
N LYS A 173 -16.76 -6.46 -6.17
CA LYS A 173 -16.77 -7.92 -6.21
C LYS A 173 -15.72 -8.46 -7.17
N LEU A 174 -15.60 -7.87 -8.36
CA LEU A 174 -14.57 -8.24 -9.33
C LEU A 174 -13.15 -8.01 -8.79
N ILE A 175 -12.85 -6.81 -8.26
CA ILE A 175 -11.54 -6.47 -7.69
C ILE A 175 -11.18 -7.41 -6.55
N TYR A 176 -12.12 -7.65 -5.63
CA TYR A 176 -11.95 -8.54 -4.50
C TYR A 176 -11.67 -9.98 -4.94
N LEU A 177 -12.42 -10.48 -5.93
CA LEU A 177 -12.26 -11.84 -6.46
C LEU A 177 -10.91 -12.00 -7.18
N ILE A 178 -10.49 -11.01 -7.97
CA ILE A 178 -9.15 -11.01 -8.60
C ILE A 178 -8.07 -11.02 -7.52
N ASN A 179 -8.13 -10.11 -6.54
CA ASN A 179 -7.14 -10.02 -5.47
C ASN A 179 -7.06 -11.30 -4.63
N LEU A 180 -8.21 -11.87 -4.23
CA LEU A 180 -8.27 -13.13 -3.50
C LEU A 180 -7.75 -14.30 -4.34
N GLY A 181 -8.15 -14.38 -5.61
CA GLY A 181 -7.69 -15.40 -6.54
C GLY A 181 -6.18 -15.35 -6.74
N THR A 182 -5.61 -14.16 -6.95
CA THR A 182 -4.16 -13.95 -7.02
C THR A 182 -3.46 -14.38 -5.74
N PHE A 183 -3.97 -13.98 -4.57
CA PHE A 183 -3.38 -14.33 -3.28
C PHE A 183 -3.34 -15.85 -3.07
N ILE A 184 -4.45 -16.54 -3.31
CA ILE A 184 -4.53 -18.01 -3.19
C ILE A 184 -3.61 -18.66 -4.22
N PHE A 185 -3.67 -18.24 -5.48
CA PHE A 185 -2.85 -18.81 -6.55
C PHE A 185 -1.35 -18.70 -6.26
N LEU A 186 -0.86 -17.51 -5.88
CA LEU A 186 0.57 -17.30 -5.60
C LEU A 186 1.04 -18.10 -4.38
N ASN A 187 0.22 -18.23 -3.33
CA ASN A 187 0.59 -19.01 -2.14
C ASN A 187 0.56 -20.52 -2.39
N THR A 188 -0.44 -21.02 -3.12
CA THR A 188 -0.49 -22.42 -3.53
C THR A 188 0.66 -22.76 -4.47
N LEU A 189 1.00 -21.87 -5.41
CA LEU A 189 2.17 -22.00 -6.27
C LEU A 189 3.47 -22.02 -5.45
N ASN A 190 3.64 -21.11 -4.49
CA ASN A 190 4.78 -21.08 -3.58
C ASN A 190 4.92 -22.41 -2.83
N LEU A 191 3.86 -22.85 -2.16
CA LEU A 191 3.84 -24.10 -1.40
C LEU A 191 4.23 -25.29 -2.28
N SER A 192 3.62 -25.38 -3.47
CA SER A 192 3.88 -26.50 -4.39
C SER A 192 5.33 -26.54 -4.85
N ILE A 193 5.90 -25.38 -5.23
CA ILE A 193 7.29 -25.32 -5.70
C ILE A 193 8.26 -25.55 -4.54
N VAL A 194 8.00 -25.01 -3.34
CA VAL A 194 8.84 -25.28 -2.15
C VAL A 194 8.87 -26.79 -1.84
N ILE A 195 7.73 -27.48 -1.88
CA ILE A 195 7.67 -28.95 -1.69
C ILE A 195 8.51 -29.68 -2.77
N LEU A 196 8.40 -29.27 -4.03
CA LEU A 196 9.18 -29.86 -5.13
C LEU A 196 10.69 -29.60 -4.99
N THR A 197 11.06 -28.41 -4.50
CA THR A 197 12.45 -28.04 -4.24
C THR A 197 13.06 -28.87 -3.12
N GLU A 198 12.32 -29.14 -2.05
CA GLU A 198 12.83 -30.01 -0.97
C GLU A 198 12.99 -31.46 -1.41
N ASN A 199 12.00 -32.03 -2.09
CA ASN A 199 12.01 -33.45 -2.44
C ASN A 199 13.05 -33.80 -3.52
N ASN A 200 13.18 -32.95 -4.54
CA ASN A 200 13.94 -33.31 -5.75
C ASN A 200 15.10 -32.35 -6.06
N GLY A 201 15.33 -31.32 -5.23
CA GLY A 201 16.34 -30.27 -5.48
C GLY A 201 16.04 -29.40 -6.72
N PHE A 202 14.89 -29.59 -7.35
CA PHE A 202 14.51 -28.95 -8.60
C PHE A 202 13.88 -27.56 -8.34
N LEU A 203 14.14 -26.58 -9.21
CA LEU A 203 13.59 -25.21 -9.11
C LEU A 203 13.93 -24.44 -7.81
N GLY A 204 15.05 -24.79 -7.16
CA GLY A 204 15.64 -24.02 -6.07
C GLY A 204 16.79 -23.13 -6.53
N ILE A 205 16.86 -21.92 -5.99
CA ILE A 205 17.99 -20.99 -6.14
C ILE A 205 18.82 -21.07 -4.86
N MET A 206 20.09 -21.43 -4.98
CA MET A 206 21.01 -21.43 -3.85
C MET A 206 21.34 -20.00 -3.44
N TYR A 207 20.99 -19.65 -2.21
CA TYR A 207 21.16 -18.31 -1.65
C TYR A 207 22.14 -18.32 -0.50
N LEU A 208 23.24 -17.60 -0.66
CA LEU A 208 24.26 -17.48 0.38
C LEU A 208 23.75 -16.61 1.52
N LEU A 209 23.53 -17.24 2.67
CA LEU A 209 23.30 -16.54 3.92
C LEU A 209 24.63 -16.04 4.48
N PRO A 210 24.59 -15.06 5.39
CA PRO A 210 25.76 -14.57 6.10
C PRO A 210 26.70 -15.63 6.69
N GLY A 211 26.15 -16.65 7.36
CA GLY A 211 26.89 -17.75 7.97
C GLY A 211 27.13 -18.96 7.07
N THR A 212 26.80 -18.89 5.77
CA THR A 212 27.01 -20.02 4.85
C THR A 212 28.50 -20.41 4.78
N GLY A 213 28.79 -21.69 4.99
CA GLY A 213 30.13 -22.26 5.03
C GLY A 213 30.70 -22.45 6.45
N ILE A 214 30.09 -21.84 7.47
CA ILE A 214 30.40 -22.15 8.88
C ILE A 214 29.90 -23.56 9.18
N GLU A 215 30.74 -24.41 9.78
CA GLU A 215 30.41 -25.82 10.06
C GLU A 215 29.93 -26.60 8.82
N SER A 216 30.43 -26.24 7.63
CA SER A 216 29.98 -26.82 6.35
C SER A 216 28.49 -26.58 6.04
N SER A 217 27.92 -25.51 6.58
CA SER A 217 26.53 -25.13 6.32
C SER A 217 26.28 -24.84 4.85
N LEU A 218 25.18 -25.38 4.36
CA LEU A 218 24.73 -25.23 2.98
C LEU A 218 24.01 -23.88 2.78
N PRO A 219 24.00 -23.35 1.54
CA PRO A 219 23.19 -22.19 1.19
C PRO A 219 21.70 -22.44 1.45
N LEU A 220 20.94 -21.38 1.73
CA LEU A 220 19.49 -21.44 1.81
C LEU A 220 18.92 -21.73 0.41
N LYS A 221 18.08 -22.74 0.27
CA LYS A 221 17.37 -22.99 -0.98
C LYS A 221 16.14 -22.09 -1.05
N ILE A 222 16.17 -21.08 -1.91
CA ILE A 222 15.01 -20.23 -2.18
C ILE A 222 14.21 -20.81 -3.33
N SER A 223 12.91 -20.97 -3.16
CA SER A 223 12.04 -21.40 -4.27
C SER A 223 12.05 -20.38 -5.42
N VAL A 224 12.18 -20.83 -6.67
CA VAL A 224 12.07 -19.98 -7.88
C VAL A 224 10.73 -19.23 -7.93
N SER A 225 9.69 -19.74 -7.25
CA SER A 225 8.40 -19.05 -7.08
C SER A 225 8.52 -17.65 -6.44
N SER A 226 9.59 -17.38 -5.70
CA SER A 226 9.87 -16.08 -5.10
C SER A 226 10.02 -14.96 -6.15
N LEU A 227 10.51 -15.28 -7.35
CA LEU A 227 10.68 -14.32 -8.46
C LEU A 227 9.34 -13.82 -9.06
N PRO A 228 8.40 -14.69 -9.47
CA PRO A 228 7.09 -14.22 -9.89
C PRO A 228 6.31 -13.60 -8.72
N ILE A 229 6.49 -14.06 -7.48
CA ILE A 229 5.81 -13.46 -6.31
C ILE A 229 6.23 -12.00 -6.11
N ILE A 230 7.54 -11.71 -6.07
CA ILE A 230 8.03 -10.34 -5.85
C ILE A 230 7.56 -9.39 -6.95
N THR A 231 7.39 -9.90 -8.17
CA THR A 231 7.01 -9.11 -9.35
C THR A 231 5.51 -8.95 -9.51
N PHE A 232 4.73 -10.03 -9.47
CA PHE A 232 3.29 -9.99 -9.76
C PHE A 232 2.47 -9.37 -8.64
N SER A 233 2.85 -9.57 -7.37
CA SER A 233 2.09 -9.01 -6.24
C SER A 233 1.94 -7.48 -6.33
N PRO A 234 3.03 -6.68 -6.48
CA PRO A 234 2.91 -5.24 -6.61
C PRO A 234 2.26 -4.81 -7.93
N LEU A 235 2.51 -5.51 -9.06
CA LEU A 235 1.91 -5.17 -10.35
C LEU A 235 0.38 -5.29 -10.32
N ILE A 236 -0.13 -6.38 -9.75
CA ILE A 236 -1.58 -6.60 -9.61
C ILE A 236 -2.17 -5.55 -8.67
N ALA A 237 -1.49 -5.23 -7.57
CA ALA A 237 -1.94 -4.18 -6.66
C ALA A 237 -2.03 -2.81 -7.37
N ILE A 238 -1.03 -2.42 -8.15
CA ILE A 238 -1.04 -1.18 -8.95
C ILE A 238 -2.22 -1.17 -9.93
N LEU A 239 -2.41 -2.28 -10.67
CA LEU A 239 -3.48 -2.38 -11.66
C LEU A 239 -4.86 -2.26 -11.00
N LEU A 240 -5.08 -2.95 -9.87
CA LEU A 240 -6.33 -2.89 -9.14
C LEU A 240 -6.58 -1.49 -8.54
N LEU A 241 -5.56 -0.85 -7.95
CA LEU A 241 -5.66 0.52 -7.44
C LEU A 241 -5.99 1.51 -8.56
N TYR A 242 -5.38 1.35 -9.73
CA TYR A 242 -5.67 2.16 -10.91
C TYR A 242 -7.13 2.00 -11.37
N LEU A 243 -7.65 0.76 -11.41
CA LEU A 243 -9.04 0.49 -11.77
C LEU A 243 -10.02 1.13 -10.77
N ILE A 244 -9.72 1.07 -9.47
CA ILE A 244 -10.50 1.73 -8.41
C ILE A 244 -10.50 3.24 -8.62
N TYR A 245 -9.31 3.84 -8.75
CA TYR A 245 -9.14 5.27 -8.94
C TYR A 245 -9.91 5.77 -10.17
N LYS A 246 -9.75 5.09 -11.31
CA LYS A 246 -10.43 5.41 -12.57
C LYS A 246 -11.94 5.31 -12.43
N ASN A 247 -12.45 4.40 -11.61
CA ASN A 247 -13.89 4.24 -11.42
C ASN A 247 -14.47 5.37 -10.55
N ILE A 248 -13.84 5.66 -9.41
CA ILE A 248 -14.34 6.66 -8.47
C ILE A 248 -14.16 8.08 -9.02
N SER A 249 -13.13 8.29 -9.84
CA SER A 249 -12.89 9.59 -10.46
C SER A 249 -13.84 9.91 -11.62
N LYS A 250 -14.69 8.97 -12.06
CA LYS A 250 -15.77 9.27 -13.01
C LYS A 250 -16.97 9.83 -12.27
N ILE A 251 -17.09 11.15 -12.22
CA ILE A 251 -18.28 11.84 -11.71
C ILE A 251 -19.12 12.25 -12.92
N ASN A 252 -20.43 12.04 -12.84
CA ASN A 252 -21.38 12.57 -13.84
C ASN A 252 -21.70 14.05 -13.50
N PRO A 253 -21.40 15.02 -14.37
CA PRO A 253 -21.64 16.43 -14.11
C PRO A 253 -23.09 16.77 -13.76
N SER A 254 -24.04 16.17 -14.47
CA SER A 254 -25.48 16.39 -14.24
C SER A 254 -25.92 15.89 -12.87
N GLU A 255 -25.56 14.65 -12.51
CA GLU A 255 -25.87 14.06 -11.20
C GLU A 255 -25.21 14.86 -10.06
N LEU A 256 -24.01 15.39 -10.27
CA LEU A 256 -23.36 16.27 -9.30
C LEU A 256 -24.12 17.59 -9.14
N ARG A 257 -24.52 18.24 -10.24
CA ARG A 257 -25.29 19.50 -10.20
C ARG A 257 -26.63 19.30 -9.50
N GLU A 258 -27.35 18.22 -9.80
CA GLU A 258 -28.62 17.88 -9.12
C GLU A 258 -28.42 17.73 -7.60
N LYS A 259 -27.37 17.02 -7.17
CA LYS A 259 -27.06 16.87 -5.74
C LYS A 259 -26.62 18.19 -5.08
N LEU A 260 -25.96 19.07 -5.82
CA LEU A 260 -25.49 20.37 -5.33
C LEU A 260 -26.58 21.44 -5.30
N GLN A 261 -27.65 21.33 -6.11
CA GLN A 261 -28.77 22.27 -6.11
C GLN A 261 -29.47 22.39 -4.75
N LEU A 262 -29.32 21.38 -3.88
CA LEU A 262 -29.83 21.38 -2.50
C LEU A 262 -29.04 22.30 -1.55
N LEU A 263 -27.91 22.85 -1.99
CA LEU A 263 -27.00 23.68 -1.19
C LEU A 263 -27.05 25.17 -1.59
N PRO A 264 -26.69 26.10 -0.70
CA PRO A 264 -26.53 27.52 -1.04
C PRO A 264 -25.50 27.75 -2.16
N GLU A 265 -25.74 28.70 -3.07
CA GLU A 265 -24.87 28.98 -4.24
C GLU A 265 -23.39 29.23 -3.89
N SER A 266 -23.14 29.87 -2.74
CA SER A 266 -21.77 30.12 -2.25
C SER A 266 -21.03 28.81 -1.95
N ARG A 267 -21.72 27.83 -1.35
CA ARG A 267 -21.17 26.49 -1.09
C ARG A 267 -21.04 25.68 -2.39
N GLN A 268 -21.99 25.80 -3.32
CA GLN A 268 -21.90 25.13 -4.62
C GLN A 268 -20.63 25.56 -5.38
N LYS A 269 -20.36 26.88 -5.44
CA LYS A 269 -19.15 27.43 -6.08
C LYS A 269 -17.87 26.93 -5.40
N ASN A 270 -17.82 26.96 -4.06
CA ASN A 270 -16.64 26.51 -3.32
C ASN A 270 -16.38 25.00 -3.52
N ILE A 271 -17.43 24.17 -3.51
CA ILE A 271 -17.32 22.72 -3.76
C ILE A 271 -16.82 22.46 -5.19
N MET A 272 -17.37 23.17 -6.18
CA MET A 272 -16.98 23.02 -7.58
C MET A 272 -15.52 23.42 -7.81
N GLU A 273 -15.08 24.52 -7.21
CA GLU A 273 -13.70 25.00 -7.29
C GLU A 273 -12.73 24.02 -6.59
N THR A 274 -13.12 23.51 -5.42
CA THR A 274 -12.34 22.51 -4.68
C THR A 274 -12.22 21.20 -5.45
N LEU A 275 -13.29 20.71 -6.08
CA LEU A 275 -13.23 19.52 -6.95
C LEU A 275 -12.30 19.76 -8.15
N LYS A 276 -12.41 20.91 -8.83
CA LYS A 276 -11.52 21.27 -9.95
C LYS A 276 -10.04 21.31 -9.52
N ASN A 277 -9.76 21.78 -8.31
CA ASN A 277 -8.41 21.82 -7.75
C ASN A 277 -7.88 20.42 -7.36
N ILE A 278 -8.75 19.53 -6.85
CA ILE A 278 -8.39 18.16 -6.47
C ILE A 278 -8.07 17.30 -7.71
N ASN A 279 -8.81 17.48 -8.80
CA ASN A 279 -8.61 16.71 -10.02
C ASN A 279 -8.87 17.56 -11.26
N GLN A 280 -7.80 17.88 -12.00
CA GLN A 280 -7.86 18.64 -13.26
C GLN A 280 -8.77 18.01 -14.31
N LYS A 281 -9.09 16.72 -14.21
CA LYS A 281 -10.07 16.12 -15.10
C LYS A 281 -11.45 16.79 -14.97
N TYR A 282 -11.82 17.19 -13.75
CA TYR A 282 -13.08 17.89 -13.50
C TYR A 282 -13.12 19.29 -14.10
N SER A 283 -11.99 19.97 -14.26
CA SER A 283 -11.99 21.26 -14.96
C SER A 283 -12.30 21.11 -16.45
N ARG A 284 -11.98 19.96 -17.07
CA ARG A 284 -12.37 19.65 -18.44
C ARG A 284 -13.84 19.25 -18.52
N ASP A 285 -14.24 18.28 -17.69
CA ASP A 285 -15.58 17.70 -17.72
C ASP A 285 -16.68 18.72 -17.35
N PHE A 286 -16.38 19.73 -16.52
CA PHE A 286 -17.35 20.78 -16.14
C PHE A 286 -17.35 22.03 -17.01
N ASN A 287 -16.36 22.20 -17.90
CA ASN A 287 -16.28 23.33 -18.83
C ASN A 287 -16.75 22.95 -20.26
N SER A 288 -17.02 21.67 -20.52
CA SER A 288 -17.49 21.14 -21.81
C SER A 288 -19.02 21.05 -21.94
N GLU A 289 -19.76 21.63 -20.99
CA GLU A 289 -21.22 21.85 -21.01
C GLU A 289 -21.51 23.36 -20.92
#